data_AF-A0A5C2H320-F1
#
_entry.id   AF-A0A5C2H320-F1
#
_cell.length_a   1.000
_cell.length_b   1.000
_cell.length_c   1.000
_cell.angle_alpha   90.00
_cell.angle_beta   90.00
_cell.angle_gamma   90.00
#
_symmetry.space_group_name_H-M   'P 1'
#
loop_
_entity.id
_entity.type
_entity.pdbx_description
1 polymer ?
#
loop_
_entity_poly.entity_id
_entity_poly.type
_entity_poly.pdbx_seq_one_letter_code
_entity_poly.pdbx_strand_id
1 'polypeptide(L)'
;MVSISKKTVSLIIKIGLAVVVVYTIGFAFYKIGTYYKTYYEKQKLTQELQIKKNETNSLKRQIKLNQEKIEDVKNSYISKDELAVKVKDIFERMSVFDYNLAFLDAKKMCVDRYVLITQLTYQSEQGKKAGEGILSYIGDMKQSDKNSSLYFVDYVTKPKGIKK
;
A
#
# COMPACT_ATOMS: atom_id res chain seq x y z
N MET A 1 -84.44 34.30 10.43
CA MET A 1 -83.50 35.11 9.62
C MET A 1 -82.55 35.79 10.59
N VAL A 2 -81.34 35.26 10.79
CA VAL A 2 -80.40 35.80 11.79
C VAL A 2 -79.80 37.08 11.23
N SER A 3 -80.33 38.23 11.67
CA SER A 3 -79.83 39.56 11.33
C SER A 3 -78.53 39.81 12.08
N ILE A 4 -77.40 39.39 11.49
CA ILE A 4 -76.07 39.76 12.00
C ILE A 4 -75.83 41.23 11.62
N SER A 5 -75.56 42.07 12.62
CA SER A 5 -75.26 43.48 12.37
C SER A 5 -74.00 43.60 11.50
N LYS A 6 -74.00 44.51 10.53
CA LYS A 6 -72.82 44.80 9.68
C LYS A 6 -71.56 45.10 10.49
N LYS A 7 -71.72 45.60 11.72
CA LYS A 7 -70.64 45.91 12.67
C LYS A 7 -69.96 44.65 13.22
N THR A 8 -70.72 43.60 13.50
CA THR A 8 -70.21 42.32 14.01
C THR A 8 -69.42 41.56 12.93
N VAL A 9 -69.92 41.56 11.69
CA VAL A 9 -69.23 40.93 10.54
C VAL A 9 -67.89 41.61 10.25
N SER A 10 -67.84 42.94 10.27
CA SER A 10 -66.59 43.70 10.05
C SER A 10 -65.52 43.39 11.11
N LEU A 11 -65.93 43.19 12.36
CA LEU A 11 -65.02 42.90 13.48
C LEU A 11 -64.41 41.50 13.35
N ILE A 12 -65.22 40.49 12.97
CA ILE A 12 -64.76 39.12 12.70
C ILE A 12 -63.76 39.10 11.54
N ILE A 13 -64.04 39.82 10.45
CA ILE A 13 -63.13 39.91 9.30
C ILE A 13 -61.80 40.56 9.71
N LYS A 14 -61.82 41.62 10.51
CA LYS A 14 -60.58 42.28 11.00
C LYS A 14 -59.74 41.36 11.88
N ILE A 15 -60.37 40.61 12.78
CA ILE A 15 -59.67 39.62 13.64
C ILE A 15 -59.11 38.49 12.79
N GLY A 16 -59.89 37.94 11.85
CA GLY A 16 -59.44 36.90 10.93
C GLY A 16 -58.23 37.34 10.11
N LEU A 17 -58.26 38.58 9.60
CA LEU A 17 -57.14 39.15 8.84
C LEU A 17 -55.89 39.34 9.72
N ALA A 18 -56.06 39.78 10.96
CA ALA A 18 -54.95 39.92 11.91
C ALA A 18 -54.28 38.56 12.21
N VAL A 19 -55.07 37.50 12.41
CA VAL A 19 -54.54 36.14 12.65
C VAL A 19 -53.75 35.64 11.44
N VAL A 20 -54.26 35.85 10.22
CA VAL A 20 -53.55 35.49 8.98
C VAL A 20 -52.23 36.24 8.84
N VAL A 21 -52.21 37.54 9.16
CA VAL A 21 -50.97 38.35 9.10
C VAL A 21 -49.94 37.83 10.10
N VAL A 22 -50.33 37.56 11.35
CA VAL A 22 -49.41 37.02 12.38
C VAL A 22 -48.88 35.64 11.97
N TYR A 23 -49.74 34.76 11.46
CA TYR A 23 -49.33 33.44 10.98
C TYR A 23 -48.33 33.54 9.82
N THR A 24 -48.58 34.42 8.85
CA THR A 24 -47.71 34.63 7.68
C THR A 24 -46.32 35.12 8.11
N ILE A 25 -46.28 36.06 9.06
CA ILE A 25 -45.02 36.57 9.64
C ILE A 25 -44.29 35.46 10.39
N GLY A 26 -44.98 34.70 11.25
CA GLY A 26 -44.39 33.59 11.98
C GLY A 26 -43.82 32.50 11.07
N PHE A 27 -44.54 32.15 10.00
CA PHE A 27 -44.08 31.21 8.99
C PHE A 27 -42.84 31.72 8.24
N ALA A 28 -42.80 33.01 7.90
CA ALA A 28 -41.63 33.63 7.27
C ALA A 28 -40.40 33.54 8.17
N PHE A 29 -40.51 33.87 9.46
CA PHE A 29 -39.41 33.74 10.41
C PHE A 29 -38.93 32.28 10.56
N TYR A 30 -39.86 31.32 10.64
CA TYR A 30 -39.51 29.90 10.70
C TYR A 30 -38.74 29.44 9.44
N LYS A 31 -39.18 29.86 8.25
CA LYS A 31 -38.48 29.56 6.99
C LYS A 31 -37.10 30.19 6.92
N ILE A 32 -36.94 31.42 7.39
CA ILE A 32 -35.64 32.09 7.46
C ILE A 32 -34.70 31.34 8.41
N GLY A 33 -35.18 30.94 9.60
CA GLY A 33 -34.39 30.18 10.57
C GLY A 33 -33.89 28.83 10.02
N THR A 34 -34.79 28.09 9.36
CA THR A 34 -34.42 26.80 8.74
C THR A 34 -33.45 26.98 7.56
N TYR A 35 -33.63 28.03 6.74
CA TYR A 35 -32.70 28.35 5.66
C TYR A 35 -31.28 28.65 6.17
N TYR A 36 -31.14 29.48 7.21
CA TYR A 36 -29.83 29.78 7.80
C TYR A 36 -29.17 28.54 8.39
N LYS A 37 -29.95 27.68 9.07
CA LYS A 37 -29.43 26.42 9.61
C LYS A 37 -28.89 25.52 8.50
N THR A 38 -29.68 25.29 7.44
CA THR A 38 -29.26 24.48 6.30
C THR A 38 -28.06 25.08 5.56
N TYR A 39 -28.01 26.41 5.42
CA TYR A 39 -26.87 27.09 4.78
C TYR A 39 -25.58 26.88 5.57
N TYR A 40 -25.62 27.02 6.90
CA TYR A 40 -24.46 26.80 7.76
C TYR A 40 -23.99 25.34 7.74
N GLU A 41 -24.92 24.38 7.82
CA GLU A 41 -24.62 22.95 7.70
C GLU A 41 -23.94 22.63 6.36
N LYS A 42 -24.45 23.19 5.25
CA LYS A 42 -23.82 23.04 3.93
C LYS A 42 -22.41 23.60 3.88
N GLN A 43 -22.17 24.79 4.45
CA GLN A 43 -20.83 25.36 4.50
C GLN A 43 -19.87 24.48 5.31
N LYS A 44 -20.29 24.03 6.48
CA LYS A 44 -19.48 23.14 7.33
C LYS A 44 -19.13 21.84 6.61
N LEU A 45 -20.12 21.18 6.00
CA LEU A 45 -19.92 19.96 5.21
C LEU A 45 -18.98 20.18 4.02
N THR A 46 -19.11 21.32 3.32
CA THR A 46 -18.25 21.66 2.18
C THR A 46 -16.80 21.87 2.62
N GLN A 47 -16.59 22.54 3.75
CA GLN A 47 -15.26 22.75 4.31
C GLN A 47 -14.62 21.43 4.76
N GLU A 48 -15.36 20.60 5.50
CA GLU A 48 -14.88 19.27 5.93
C GLU A 48 -14.54 18.39 4.71
N LEU A 49 -15.37 18.42 3.67
CA LEU A 49 -15.12 17.68 2.43
C LEU A 49 -13.85 18.18 1.73
N GLN A 50 -13.62 19.49 1.69
CA GLN A 50 -12.42 20.07 1.08
C GLN A 50 -11.16 19.70 1.86
N ILE A 51 -11.21 19.71 3.20
CA ILE A 51 -10.12 19.27 4.07
C ILE A 51 -9.80 17.79 3.80
N LYS A 52 -10.81 16.91 3.84
CA LYS A 52 -10.62 15.48 3.57
C LYS A 52 -10.10 15.20 2.17
N LYS A 53 -10.53 15.98 1.17
CA LYS A 53 -10.02 15.87 -0.21
C LYS A 53 -8.54 16.26 -0.28
N ASN A 54 -8.14 17.31 0.42
CA ASN A 54 -6.74 17.74 0.49
C ASN A 54 -5.86 16.71 1.21
N GLU A 55 -6.33 16.16 2.33
CA GLU A 55 -5.66 15.06 3.05
C GLU A 55 -5.53 13.81 2.18
N THR A 56 -6.58 13.45 1.45
CA THR A 56 -6.54 12.30 0.53
C THR A 56 -5.52 12.53 -0.59
N ASN A 57 -5.46 13.74 -1.15
CA ASN A 57 -4.52 14.07 -2.21
C ASN A 57 -3.07 14.10 -1.71
N SER A 58 -2.82 14.60 -0.49
CA SER A 58 -1.49 14.57 0.12
C SER A 58 -1.05 13.13 0.39
N LEU A 59 -1.94 12.27 0.89
CA LEU A 59 -1.67 10.86 1.12
C LEU A 59 -1.40 10.13 -0.20
N LYS A 60 -2.21 10.36 -1.25
CA LYS A 60 -1.94 9.83 -2.60
C LYS A 60 -0.57 10.21 -3.13
N ARG A 61 -0.16 11.47 -2.91
CA ARG A 61 1.18 11.94 -3.31
C ARG A 61 2.29 11.23 -2.54
N GLN A 62 2.13 11.04 -1.23
CA GLN A 62 3.09 10.29 -0.41
C GLN A 62 3.19 8.82 -0.84
N ILE A 63 2.06 8.18 -1.15
CA ILE A 63 2.04 6.80 -1.67
C ILE A 63 2.83 6.73 -2.99
N LYS A 64 2.59 7.67 -3.91
CA LYS A 64 3.30 7.71 -5.19
C LYS A 64 4.82 7.88 -4.99
N LEU A 65 5.24 8.81 -4.13
CA LEU A 65 6.65 9.02 -3.82
C LEU A 65 7.31 7.79 -3.19
N ASN A 66 6.58 7.07 -2.32
CA ASN A 66 7.08 5.83 -1.73
C ASN A 66 7.16 4.70 -2.75
N GLN A 67 6.21 4.61 -3.69
CA GLN A 67 6.27 3.66 -4.80
C GLN A 67 7.49 3.91 -5.69
N GLU A 68 7.75 5.17 -6.06
CA GLU A 68 8.93 5.58 -6.83
C GLU A 68 10.22 5.19 -6.09
N LYS A 69 10.32 5.49 -4.78
CA LYS A 69 11.47 5.08 -3.96
C LYS A 69 11.65 3.56 -3.91
N ILE A 70 10.57 2.79 -3.79
CA ILE A 70 10.64 1.32 -3.79
C ILE A 70 11.16 0.81 -5.14
N GLU A 71 10.73 1.42 -6.24
CA GLU A 71 11.19 1.07 -7.57
C GLU A 71 12.66 1.42 -7.78
N ASP A 72 13.11 2.60 -7.36
CA ASP A 72 14.51 3.00 -7.38
C ASP A 72 15.38 2.03 -6.58
N VAL A 73 14.96 1.68 -5.37
CA VAL A 73 15.64 0.69 -4.55
C VAL A 73 15.67 -0.65 -5.27
N LYS A 74 14.54 -1.15 -5.80
CA LYS A 74 14.48 -2.42 -6.55
C LYS A 74 15.43 -2.45 -7.75
N ASN A 75 15.54 -1.34 -8.48
CA ASN A 75 16.42 -1.21 -9.65
C ASN A 75 17.91 -1.14 -9.26
N SER A 76 18.22 -0.70 -8.04
CA SER A 76 19.59 -0.71 -7.52
C SER A 76 20.12 -2.11 -7.22
N TYR A 77 19.24 -3.11 -7.04
CA TYR A 77 19.63 -4.51 -6.79
C TYR A 77 19.64 -5.35 -8.07
N ILE A 78 20.37 -6.46 -8.02
CA ILE A 78 20.53 -7.39 -9.14
C ILE A 78 19.20 -8.14 -9.36
N SER A 79 18.83 -8.33 -10.63
CA SER A 79 17.65 -9.11 -11.01
C SER A 79 17.90 -10.61 -10.79
N LYS A 80 16.83 -11.41 -10.67
CA LYS A 80 16.94 -12.86 -10.51
C LYS A 80 17.77 -13.49 -11.63
N ASP A 81 17.57 -13.05 -12.86
CA ASP A 81 18.21 -13.63 -14.04
C ASP A 81 19.71 -13.28 -14.09
N GLU A 82 20.08 -12.03 -13.79
CA GLU A 82 21.48 -11.63 -13.68
C GLU A 82 22.21 -12.39 -12.55
N LEU A 83 21.52 -12.64 -11.44
CA LEU A 83 22.07 -13.40 -10.33
C LEU A 83 22.30 -14.87 -10.72
N ALA A 84 21.33 -15.49 -11.38
CA ALA A 84 21.43 -16.88 -11.82
C ALA A 84 22.61 -17.10 -12.77
N VAL A 85 22.83 -16.19 -13.73
CA VAL A 85 23.96 -16.24 -14.66
C VAL A 85 25.30 -16.16 -13.91
N LYS A 86 25.43 -15.23 -12.98
CA LYS A 86 26.68 -15.06 -12.19
C LYS A 86 26.97 -16.26 -11.30
N VAL A 87 25.96 -16.77 -10.59
CA VAL A 87 26.12 -17.93 -9.70
C VAL A 87 26.47 -19.18 -10.51
N LYS A 88 25.82 -19.38 -11.66
CA LYS A 88 26.11 -20.50 -12.56
C LYS A 88 27.55 -20.46 -13.08
N ASP A 89 28.01 -19.31 -13.55
CA ASP A 89 29.40 -19.12 -14.01
C ASP A 89 30.42 -19.37 -12.87
N ILE A 90 30.13 -18.91 -11.65
CA ILE A 90 30.99 -19.19 -10.48
C ILE A 90 31.04 -20.69 -10.18
N PHE A 91 29.88 -21.36 -10.19
CA PHE A 91 29.80 -22.79 -9.87
C PHE A 91 30.50 -23.64 -10.92
N GLU A 92 30.33 -23.33 -12.21
CA GLU A 92 31.02 -24.03 -13.29
C GLU A 92 32.55 -23.90 -13.17
N ARG A 93 33.06 -22.74 -12.74
CA ARG A 93 34.50 -22.54 -12.50
C ARG A 93 35.03 -23.21 -11.23
N MET A 94 34.18 -23.36 -10.22
CA MET A 94 34.55 -23.96 -8.94
C MET A 94 34.30 -25.46 -8.88
N SER A 95 33.54 -26.02 -9.82
CA SER A 95 33.39 -27.48 -9.95
C SER A 95 34.72 -28.12 -10.35
N VAL A 96 35.17 -29.05 -9.51
CA VAL A 96 36.40 -29.83 -9.72
C VAL A 96 36.02 -31.31 -9.78
N PHE A 97 36.90 -32.19 -10.24
CA PHE A 97 36.62 -33.63 -10.33
C PHE A 97 36.06 -34.24 -9.04
N ASP A 98 36.49 -33.76 -7.87
CA ASP A 98 36.10 -34.29 -6.56
C ASP A 98 34.72 -33.80 -6.05
N TYR A 99 34.23 -32.67 -6.56
CA TYR A 99 32.88 -32.17 -6.26
C TYR A 99 32.32 -31.27 -7.37
N ASN A 100 31.03 -31.40 -7.63
CA ASN A 100 30.30 -30.62 -8.63
C ASN A 100 29.17 -29.83 -7.96
N LEU A 101 29.17 -28.52 -8.19
CA LEU A 101 28.12 -27.60 -7.76
C LEU A 101 27.21 -27.28 -8.96
N ALA A 102 25.93 -27.60 -8.84
CA ALA A 102 24.93 -27.25 -9.83
C ALA A 102 23.93 -26.24 -9.25
N PHE A 103 23.73 -25.13 -9.95
CA PHE A 103 22.68 -24.18 -9.63
C PHE A 103 21.36 -24.67 -10.23
N LEU A 104 20.33 -24.84 -9.40
CA LEU A 104 19.02 -25.32 -9.84
C LEU A 104 18.05 -24.15 -10.07
N ASP A 105 17.86 -23.31 -9.04
CA ASP A 105 16.98 -22.14 -9.11
C ASP A 105 17.33 -21.14 -8.00
N ALA A 106 16.78 -19.93 -8.08
CA ALA A 106 16.83 -18.93 -7.02
C ALA A 106 15.42 -18.41 -6.73
N LYS A 107 15.05 -18.38 -5.45
CA LYS A 107 13.80 -17.78 -4.99
C LYS A 107 14.07 -16.42 -4.34
N LYS A 108 13.42 -15.38 -4.85
CA LYS A 108 13.49 -14.04 -4.25
C LYS A 108 12.65 -14.01 -2.96
N MET A 109 13.27 -13.59 -1.86
CA MET A 109 12.58 -13.43 -0.57
C MET A 109 12.34 -11.94 -0.29
N CYS A 110 13.38 -11.12 -0.41
CA CYS A 110 13.34 -9.67 -0.21
C CYS A 110 13.99 -8.95 -1.40
N VAL A 111 13.99 -7.62 -1.38
CA VAL A 111 14.62 -6.81 -2.44
C VAL A 111 16.11 -7.16 -2.60
N ASP A 112 16.77 -7.41 -1.48
CA ASP A 112 18.20 -7.69 -1.33
C ASP A 112 18.53 -9.17 -1.06
N ARG A 113 17.54 -10.05 -0.83
CA ARG A 113 17.76 -11.42 -0.34
C ARG A 113 17.17 -12.48 -1.27
N TYR A 114 17.99 -13.46 -1.61
CA TYR A 114 17.64 -14.60 -2.45
C TYR A 114 18.01 -15.91 -1.76
N VAL A 115 17.14 -16.91 -1.85
CA VAL A 115 17.48 -18.28 -1.49
C VAL A 115 17.91 -19.00 -2.76
N LEU A 116 19.18 -19.38 -2.82
CA LEU A 116 19.74 -20.18 -3.90
C LEU A 116 19.46 -21.66 -3.61
N ILE A 117 18.92 -22.35 -4.61
CA ILE A 117 18.69 -23.79 -4.57
C ILE A 117 19.83 -24.42 -5.37
N THR A 118 20.66 -25.18 -4.68
CA THR A 118 21.92 -25.71 -5.23
C THR A 118 22.00 -27.20 -4.97
N GLN A 119 22.63 -27.91 -5.90
CA GLN A 119 22.91 -29.33 -5.76
C GLN A 119 24.42 -29.51 -5.66
N LEU A 120 24.86 -30.18 -4.60
CA LEU A 120 26.25 -30.55 -4.37
C LEU A 120 26.38 -32.07 -4.55
N THR A 121 27.18 -32.48 -5.53
CA THR A 121 27.57 -33.87 -5.74
C THR A 121 29.05 -34.00 -5.42
N TYR A 122 29.46 -35.00 -4.65
CA TYR A 122 30.84 -35.16 -4.19
C TYR A 122 31.25 -36.64 -4.29
N GLN A 123 32.55 -36.89 -4.52
CA GLN A 123 33.11 -38.25 -4.58
C GLN A 123 33.87 -38.62 -3.31
N SER A 124 34.45 -37.63 -2.61
CA SER A 124 35.16 -37.83 -1.34
C SER A 124 34.57 -36.98 -0.20
N GLU A 125 34.87 -37.34 1.05
CA GLU A 125 34.50 -36.50 2.21
C GLU A 125 35.20 -35.14 2.20
N GLN A 126 36.39 -35.05 1.59
CA GLN A 126 37.12 -33.79 1.42
C GLN A 126 36.40 -32.90 0.41
N GLY A 127 35.93 -33.46 -0.70
CA GLY A 127 35.10 -32.79 -1.69
C GLY A 127 33.78 -32.28 -1.11
N LYS A 128 33.15 -33.05 -0.20
CA LYS A 128 31.97 -32.60 0.53
C LYS A 128 32.26 -31.33 1.36
N LYS A 129 33.30 -31.36 2.20
CA LYS A 129 33.67 -30.21 3.03
C LYS A 129 34.05 -28.99 2.20
N ALA A 130 34.73 -29.19 1.07
CA ALA A 130 35.09 -28.11 0.16
C ALA A 130 33.84 -27.46 -0.47
N GLY A 131 32.90 -28.27 -0.98
CA GLY A 131 31.64 -27.78 -1.53
C GLY A 131 30.78 -27.04 -0.50
N GLU A 132 30.65 -27.59 0.70
CA GLU A 132 29.96 -26.92 1.83
C GLU A 132 30.65 -25.62 2.24
N GLY A 133 31.99 -25.58 2.22
CA GLY A 133 32.76 -24.36 2.49
C GLY A 133 32.48 -23.24 1.48
N ILE A 134 32.36 -23.58 0.19
CA ILE A 134 31.98 -22.62 -0.86
C ILE A 134 30.56 -22.08 -0.63
N LEU A 135 29.60 -22.96 -0.35
CA LEU A 135 28.21 -22.57 -0.11
C LEU A 135 28.10 -21.68 1.15
N SER A 136 28.84 -22.03 2.22
CA SER A 136 28.90 -21.24 3.45
C SER A 136 29.58 -19.89 3.26
N TYR A 137 30.51 -19.74 2.31
CA TYR A 137 31.12 -18.45 1.99
C TYR A 137 30.15 -17.50 1.29
N ILE A 138 29.24 -18.06 0.49
CA ILE A 138 28.21 -17.30 -0.22
C ILE A 138 27.12 -16.82 0.74
N GLY A 139 26.78 -17.63 1.75
CA GLY A 139 25.85 -17.24 2.81
C GLY A 139 25.46 -18.40 3.72
N ASP A 140 24.38 -18.21 4.49
CA ASP A 140 23.92 -19.22 5.43
C ASP A 140 23.33 -20.42 4.67
N MET A 141 23.92 -21.60 4.84
CA MET A 141 23.51 -22.80 4.13
C MET A 141 22.68 -23.74 5.03
N LYS A 142 21.64 -24.33 4.46
CA LYS A 142 20.83 -25.38 5.08
C LYS A 142 20.66 -26.55 4.13
N GLN A 143 21.04 -27.75 4.56
CA GLN A 143 20.80 -28.98 3.82
C GLN A 143 19.32 -29.36 3.87
N SER A 144 18.79 -29.95 2.80
CA SER A 144 17.43 -30.46 2.75
C SER A 144 17.29 -31.74 3.58
N ASP A 145 16.25 -31.80 4.42
CA ASP A 145 15.94 -33.01 5.21
C ASP A 145 15.56 -34.21 4.33
N LYS A 146 15.12 -33.96 3.08
CA LYS A 146 14.64 -34.98 2.15
C LYS A 146 15.70 -35.45 1.15
N ASN A 147 16.71 -34.63 0.86
CA ASN A 147 17.73 -34.95 -0.13
C ASN A 147 19.09 -34.40 0.31
N SER A 148 20.02 -35.29 0.61
CA SER A 148 21.35 -34.95 1.11
C SER A 148 22.21 -34.21 0.09
N SER A 149 21.90 -34.28 -1.20
CA SER A 149 22.62 -33.54 -2.24
C SER A 149 22.09 -32.12 -2.44
N LEU A 150 20.99 -31.72 -1.80
CA LEU A 150 20.31 -30.45 -2.07
C LEU A 150 20.50 -29.48 -0.91
N TYR A 151 21.01 -28.30 -1.22
CA TYR A 151 21.36 -27.25 -0.28
C TYR A 151 20.65 -25.94 -0.64
N PHE A 152 20.12 -25.29 0.38
CA PHE A 152 19.53 -23.96 0.31
C PHE A 152 20.53 -22.96 0.88
N VAL A 153 20.96 -21.98 0.08
CA VAL A 153 21.89 -20.94 0.52
C VAL A 153 21.17 -19.61 0.55
N ASP A 154 21.24 -18.95 1.70
CA ASP A 154 20.69 -17.63 1.88
C ASP A 154 21.70 -16.56 1.45
N TYR A 155 21.44 -15.96 0.30
CA TYR A 155 22.32 -14.98 -0.32
C TYR A 155 21.79 -13.56 -0.18
N VAL A 156 22.60 -12.69 0.42
CA VAL A 156 22.33 -11.26 0.54
C VAL A 156 23.10 -10.51 -0.56
N THR A 157 22.36 -10.00 -1.54
CA THR A 157 22.90 -9.17 -2.62
C THR A 157 23.32 -7.80 -2.11
N LYS A 158 24.47 -7.32 -2.57
CA LYS A 158 24.88 -5.93 -2.41
C LYS A 158 24.25 -5.08 -3.52
N PRO A 159 23.88 -3.81 -3.25
CA PRO A 159 23.41 -2.90 -4.29
C PRO A 159 24.49 -2.77 -5.37
N LYS A 160 24.07 -2.63 -6.64
CA LYS A 160 24.98 -2.32 -7.75
C LYS A 160 25.70 -1.04 -7.36
N GLY A 161 27.01 -1.14 -7.12
CA GLY A 161 27.82 0.03 -6.78
C GLY A 161 27.63 1.07 -7.87
N ILE A 162 27.03 2.22 -7.52
CA ILE A 162 27.01 3.37 -8.40
C ILE A 162 28.48 3.74 -8.57
N LYS A 163 29.05 3.42 -9.72
CA LYS A 163 30.33 4.03 -10.11
C LYS A 163 30.07 5.53 -10.16
N LYS A 164 30.48 6.24 -9.12
CA LYS A 164 30.66 7.68 -9.17
C LYS A 164 31.78 8.01 -10.14
#